data_AF-A0A0D6MCZ6-F1
#
_entry.id   AF-A0A0D6MCZ6-F1
#
_cell.length_a   1.000
_cell.length_b   1.000
_cell.length_c   1.000
_cell.angle_alpha   90.00
_cell.angle_beta   90.00
_cell.angle_gamma   90.00
#
_symmetry.space_group_name_H-M   'P 1'
#
loop_
_entity.id
_entity.type
_entity.pdbx_description
1 polymer ?
#
loop_
_entity_poly.entity_id
_entity_poly.type
_entity_poly.pdbx_seq_one_letter_code
_entity_poly.pdbx_strand_id
1 'polypeptide(L)'
;MAKFYAVAHGFERGIYENWDDAKKQIDDFPQAVYKKFSTREEAEEYFNARQPKKIELAFPEPNLEKYYAVARGYAVGVFTNYEDVKKHIEDYPQPLHKKFDNLDDAVAYFNKFFHGNQAKESEKEKEKPSEEDTKKKPAKEDKDKDKSTTYYAVARGHKTGVFTSWDECKKQTTGFKGAKFKKFDNEEEAKMFAEGKTLKQIEEAMADRKRPAESSSSADDAESAKKSKK
;
A
#
# COMPACT_ATOMS: atom_id res chain seq x y z
N MET A 1 28.92 33.94 -16.13
CA MET A 1 27.94 33.20 -16.93
C MET A 1 27.53 31.98 -16.12
N ALA A 2 26.32 31.97 -15.58
CA ALA A 2 25.78 30.78 -14.93
C ALA A 2 25.66 29.67 -15.99
N LYS A 3 25.99 28.43 -15.62
CA LYS A 3 25.83 27.26 -16.48
C LYS A 3 24.87 26.34 -15.76
N PHE A 4 23.78 25.99 -16.41
CA PHE A 4 22.79 25.06 -15.89
C PHE A 4 23.05 23.69 -16.48
N TYR A 5 23.00 22.65 -15.66
CA TYR A 5 23.27 21.27 -16.03
C TYR A 5 21.98 20.47 -15.83
N ALA A 6 21.30 20.16 -16.93
CA ALA A 6 20.11 19.31 -16.90
C ALA A 6 20.56 17.84 -16.92
N VAL A 7 20.30 17.12 -15.84
CA VAL A 7 20.51 15.67 -15.73
C VAL A 7 19.17 14.99 -15.99
N ALA A 8 19.02 14.45 -17.20
CA ALA A 8 17.82 13.73 -17.61
C ALA A 8 17.86 12.25 -17.17
N HIS A 9 19.06 11.68 -17.04
CA HIS A 9 19.28 10.30 -16.62
C HIS A 9 20.51 10.26 -15.70
N GLY A 10 20.30 9.95 -14.43
CA GLY A 10 21.29 9.98 -13.34
C GLY A 10 20.66 9.52 -12.03
N PHE A 11 21.43 9.48 -10.93
CA PHE A 11 20.93 9.09 -9.60
C PHE A 11 19.77 10.00 -9.15
N GLU A 12 19.98 11.32 -9.22
CA GLU A 12 18.94 12.32 -9.07
C GLU A 12 18.74 13.07 -10.39
N ARG A 13 17.52 13.03 -10.90
CA ARG A 13 17.11 13.75 -12.10
C ARG A 13 16.73 15.19 -11.72
N GLY A 14 17.30 16.17 -12.40
CA GLY A 14 17.08 17.57 -12.07
C GLY A 14 17.95 18.52 -12.86
N ILE A 15 17.81 19.81 -12.54
CA ILE A 15 18.60 20.88 -13.12
C ILE A 15 19.50 21.42 -12.02
N TYR A 16 20.79 21.33 -12.26
CA TYR A 16 21.82 21.72 -11.32
C TYR A 16 22.47 23.02 -11.78
N GLU A 17 22.76 23.91 -10.85
CA GLU A 17 23.47 25.16 -11.13
C GLU A 17 25.00 24.97 -11.07
N ASN A 18 25.45 23.82 -10.59
CA ASN A 18 26.85 23.45 -10.42
C ASN A 18 27.19 22.16 -11.18
N TRP A 19 28.39 22.13 -11.76
CA TRP A 19 28.93 20.90 -12.35
C TRP A 19 29.25 19.84 -11.31
N ASP A 20 29.71 20.22 -10.11
CA ASP A 20 30.07 19.26 -9.06
C ASP A 20 28.86 18.45 -8.59
N ASP A 21 27.72 19.12 -8.37
CA ASP A 21 26.46 18.49 -8.00
C ASP A 21 25.92 17.61 -9.15
N ALA A 22 25.95 18.11 -10.39
CA ALA A 22 25.56 17.32 -11.56
C ALA A 22 26.46 16.09 -11.74
N LYS A 23 27.76 16.24 -11.52
CA LYS A 23 28.78 15.19 -11.68
C LYS A 23 28.51 14.02 -10.75
N LYS A 24 28.20 14.28 -9.47
CA LYS A 24 27.83 13.23 -8.50
C LYS A 24 26.67 12.37 -8.98
N GLN A 25 25.75 12.94 -9.76
CA GLN A 25 24.59 12.21 -10.29
C GLN A 25 24.89 11.37 -11.54
N ILE A 26 26.01 11.62 -12.22
CA ILE A 26 26.34 11.02 -13.53
C ILE A 26 27.60 10.15 -13.52
N ASP A 27 28.57 10.41 -12.63
CA ASP A 27 29.95 9.88 -12.73
C ASP A 27 30.02 8.37 -12.49
N ASP A 28 29.21 7.85 -11.55
CA ASP A 28 29.09 6.43 -11.25
C ASP A 28 27.80 5.81 -11.85
N PHE A 29 27.06 6.59 -12.64
CA PHE A 29 25.77 6.18 -13.17
C PHE A 29 25.90 5.61 -14.60
N PRO A 30 25.52 4.34 -14.85
CA PRO A 30 25.61 3.77 -16.18
C PRO A 30 24.67 4.49 -17.14
N GLN A 31 25.21 4.98 -18.27
CA GLN A 31 24.49 5.74 -19.29
C GLN A 31 23.80 7.00 -18.76
N ALA A 32 24.55 7.78 -17.98
CA ALA A 32 24.12 9.10 -17.59
C ALA A 32 23.89 10.01 -18.80
N VAL A 33 22.75 10.71 -18.81
CA VAL A 33 22.41 11.66 -19.87
C VAL A 33 22.23 13.04 -19.26
N TYR A 34 23.17 13.91 -19.58
CA TYR A 34 23.15 15.30 -19.15
C TYR A 34 23.45 16.24 -20.31
N LYS A 35 22.96 17.48 -20.19
CA LYS A 35 23.30 18.55 -21.13
C LYS A 35 23.47 19.86 -20.37
N LYS A 36 24.47 20.63 -20.78
CA LYS A 36 24.76 21.96 -20.23
C LYS A 36 24.08 23.03 -21.07
N PHE A 37 23.52 24.02 -20.40
CA PHE A 37 22.81 25.16 -20.98
C PHE A 37 23.30 26.45 -20.35
N SER A 38 23.15 27.55 -21.08
CA SER A 38 23.50 28.89 -20.59
C SER A 38 22.32 29.53 -19.83
N THR A 39 21.10 29.03 -20.02
CA THR A 39 19.88 29.51 -19.38
C THR A 39 19.15 28.37 -18.65
N ARG A 40 18.42 28.70 -17.58
CA ARG A 40 17.61 27.72 -16.84
C ARG A 40 16.43 27.22 -17.68
N GLU A 41 15.78 28.10 -18.45
CA GLU A 41 14.63 27.74 -19.29
C GLU A 41 14.99 26.67 -20.33
N GLU A 42 16.09 26.82 -21.07
CA GLU A 42 16.53 25.79 -22.02
C GLU A 42 16.84 24.44 -21.32
N ALA A 43 17.35 24.50 -20.08
CA ALA A 43 17.59 23.31 -19.27
C ALA A 43 16.29 22.64 -18.83
N GLU A 44 15.27 23.42 -18.46
CA GLU A 44 13.93 22.94 -18.09
C GLU A 44 13.19 22.30 -19.25
N GLU A 45 13.25 22.89 -20.44
CA GLU A 45 12.64 22.31 -21.63
C GLU A 45 13.29 20.97 -21.99
N TYR A 46 14.63 20.89 -21.95
CA TYR A 46 15.35 19.64 -22.17
C TYR A 46 15.01 18.57 -21.14
N PHE A 47 14.84 18.98 -19.89
CA PHE A 47 14.46 18.10 -18.80
C PHE A 47 13.01 17.62 -18.94
N ASN A 48 12.06 18.50 -19.26
CA ASN A 48 10.64 18.19 -19.46
C ASN A 48 10.39 17.34 -20.69
N ALA A 49 11.11 17.59 -21.80
CA ALA A 49 11.02 16.78 -23.00
C ALA A 49 11.48 15.33 -22.78
N ARG A 50 12.36 15.10 -21.79
CA ARG A 50 12.91 13.79 -21.43
C ARG A 50 12.33 13.21 -20.14
N GLN A 51 11.45 13.94 -19.46
CA GLN A 51 10.73 13.43 -18.30
C GLN A 51 9.78 12.32 -18.77
N PRO A 52 9.77 11.15 -18.10
CA PRO A 52 8.70 10.18 -18.31
C PRO A 52 7.38 10.85 -17.91
N LYS A 53 6.47 10.99 -18.87
CA LYS A 53 5.13 11.56 -18.62
C LYS A 53 4.45 10.72 -17.55
N LYS A 54 4.18 11.32 -16.39
CA LYS A 54 3.34 10.73 -15.36
C LYS A 54 1.93 10.62 -15.95
N ILE A 55 1.58 9.44 -16.44
CA ILE A 55 0.22 9.14 -16.89
C ILE A 55 -0.64 9.14 -15.63
N GLU A 56 -1.51 10.15 -15.50
CA GLU A 56 -2.60 10.11 -14.53
C GLU A 56 -3.54 8.99 -14.96
N LEU A 57 -3.61 7.93 -14.15
CA LEU A 57 -4.46 6.78 -14.42
C LEU A 57 -5.93 7.22 -14.43
N ALA A 58 -6.50 7.37 -15.63
CA ALA A 58 -7.94 7.24 -15.82
C ALA A 58 -8.31 5.78 -15.53
N PHE A 59 -9.20 5.60 -14.55
CA PHE A 59 -9.75 4.32 -14.09
C PHE A 59 -9.96 3.31 -15.24
N PRO A 60 -9.23 2.18 -15.28
CA PRO A 60 -9.43 1.17 -16.31
C PRO A 60 -10.56 0.22 -15.94
N GLU A 61 -11.32 -0.15 -16.97
CA GLU A 61 -12.47 -1.05 -16.91
C GLU A 61 -12.18 -2.44 -16.29
N PRO A 62 -13.19 -3.08 -15.67
CA PRO A 62 -13.06 -4.22 -14.78
C PRO A 62 -12.90 -5.56 -15.52
N ASN A 63 -12.03 -5.63 -16.52
CA ASN A 63 -11.73 -6.90 -17.19
C ASN A 63 -10.32 -6.95 -17.80
N LEU A 64 -9.31 -6.79 -16.95
CA LEU A 64 -7.91 -7.01 -17.32
C LEU A 64 -7.36 -8.15 -16.46
N GLU A 65 -7.28 -9.33 -17.05
CA GLU A 65 -6.87 -10.58 -16.40
C GLU A 65 -5.38 -10.60 -15.98
N LYS A 66 -4.57 -9.60 -16.38
CA LYS A 66 -3.10 -9.61 -16.23
C LYS A 66 -2.54 -8.21 -15.97
N TYR A 67 -1.59 -8.12 -15.04
CA TYR A 67 -0.83 -6.92 -14.67
C TYR A 67 0.64 -7.07 -15.06
N TYR A 68 1.27 -5.98 -15.48
CA TYR A 68 2.65 -5.96 -15.95
C TYR A 68 3.44 -4.92 -15.15
N ALA A 69 4.35 -5.37 -14.29
CA ALA A 69 5.23 -4.48 -13.55
C ALA A 69 6.51 -4.21 -14.35
N VAL A 70 6.83 -2.94 -14.56
CA VAL A 70 8.08 -2.48 -15.19
C VAL A 70 8.90 -1.75 -14.14
N ALA A 71 9.98 -2.38 -13.69
CA ALA A 71 10.90 -1.84 -12.67
C ALA A 71 12.02 -1.01 -13.30
N ARG A 72 12.38 -1.28 -14.57
CA ARG A 72 13.39 -0.53 -15.34
C ARG A 72 12.93 -0.39 -16.79
N GLY A 73 12.74 0.84 -17.23
CA GLY A 73 12.21 1.18 -18.56
C GLY A 73 12.02 2.69 -18.74
N TYR A 74 11.66 3.12 -19.95
CA TYR A 74 11.29 4.52 -20.22
C TYR A 74 10.05 4.96 -19.44
N ALA A 75 9.19 4.01 -19.06
CA ALA A 75 8.11 4.21 -18.10
C ALA A 75 8.16 3.11 -17.04
N VAL A 76 8.15 3.53 -15.78
CA VAL A 76 8.25 2.66 -14.59
C VAL A 76 6.91 2.66 -13.85
N GLY A 77 6.46 1.48 -13.45
CA GLY A 77 5.16 1.30 -12.78
C GLY A 77 4.48 -0.02 -13.10
N VAL A 78 3.26 -0.18 -12.60
CA VAL A 78 2.39 -1.32 -12.94
C VAL A 78 1.43 -0.88 -14.02
N PHE A 79 1.48 -1.57 -15.15
CA PHE A 79 0.66 -1.34 -16.32
C PHE A 79 -0.32 -2.49 -16.49
N THR A 80 -1.47 -2.20 -17.06
CA THR A 80 -2.47 -3.21 -17.43
C THR A 80 -2.28 -3.70 -18.87
N ASN A 81 -1.56 -2.94 -19.71
CA ASN A 81 -1.35 -3.28 -21.11
C ASN A 81 0.09 -3.70 -21.42
N TYR A 82 0.27 -4.87 -22.04
CA TYR A 82 1.57 -5.40 -22.44
C TYR A 82 2.15 -4.67 -23.65
N GLU A 83 1.32 -4.21 -24.59
CA GLU A 83 1.79 -3.55 -25.80
C GLU A 83 2.44 -2.20 -25.49
N ASP A 84 1.85 -1.46 -24.54
CA ASP A 84 2.45 -0.26 -23.98
C ASP A 84 3.76 -0.62 -23.28
N VAL A 85 3.77 -1.60 -22.38
CA VAL A 85 4.99 -2.06 -21.68
C VAL A 85 6.10 -2.46 -22.65
N LYS A 86 5.77 -3.18 -23.72
CA LYS A 86 6.73 -3.61 -24.75
C LYS A 86 7.37 -2.41 -25.44
N LYS A 87 6.58 -1.40 -25.85
CA LYS A 87 7.11 -0.16 -26.43
C LYS A 87 8.06 0.58 -25.49
N HIS A 88 7.85 0.50 -24.17
CA HIS A 88 8.69 1.13 -23.16
C HIS A 88 9.98 0.35 -22.83
N ILE A 89 10.12 -0.87 -23.36
CA ILE A 89 11.15 -1.85 -22.99
C ILE A 89 12.03 -2.25 -24.17
N GLU A 90 11.47 -2.27 -25.39
CA GLU A 90 12.09 -2.84 -26.59
C GLU A 90 13.44 -2.20 -26.98
N ASP A 91 13.69 -0.96 -26.56
CA ASP A 91 14.96 -0.24 -26.79
C ASP A 91 15.63 0.20 -25.47
N TYR A 92 15.24 -0.39 -24.33
CA TYR A 92 15.76 0.00 -23.02
C TYR A 92 16.89 -0.95 -22.55
N PRO A 93 18.03 -0.44 -22.07
CA PRO A 93 19.14 -1.27 -21.62
C PRO A 93 18.81 -1.96 -20.28
N GLN A 94 18.86 -3.30 -20.28
CA GLN A 94 18.46 -4.17 -19.16
C GLN A 94 17.03 -3.93 -18.65
N PRO A 95 16.01 -4.13 -19.51
CA PRO A 95 14.63 -3.89 -19.12
C PRO A 95 14.18 -4.96 -18.15
N LEU A 96 13.76 -4.53 -16.96
CA LEU A 96 13.29 -5.44 -15.93
C LEU A 96 11.78 -5.30 -15.80
N HIS A 97 11.08 -6.27 -16.39
CA HIS A 97 9.62 -6.33 -16.38
C HIS A 97 9.14 -7.74 -16.09
N LYS A 98 7.96 -7.85 -15.47
CA LYS A 98 7.36 -9.14 -15.16
C LYS A 98 5.84 -9.04 -15.17
N LYS A 99 5.19 -10.10 -15.67
CA LYS A 99 3.74 -10.28 -15.69
C LYS A 99 3.25 -10.97 -14.43
N PHE A 100 2.10 -10.55 -13.94
CA PHE A 100 1.44 -11.02 -12.73
C PHE A 100 -0.06 -11.14 -12.96
N ASP A 101 -0.68 -12.12 -12.32
CA ASP A 101 -2.14 -12.28 -12.37
C ASP A 101 -2.85 -11.38 -11.33
N ASN A 102 -2.10 -10.78 -10.38
CA ASN A 102 -2.61 -9.88 -9.34
C ASN A 102 -1.88 -8.53 -9.34
N LEU A 103 -2.63 -7.46 -9.03
CA LEU A 103 -2.09 -6.11 -8.85
C LEU A 103 -1.11 -6.04 -7.66
N ASP A 104 -1.45 -6.66 -6.54
CA ASP A 104 -0.65 -6.57 -5.30
C ASP A 104 0.75 -7.19 -5.50
N ASP A 105 0.80 -8.36 -6.15
CA ASP A 105 2.07 -9.02 -6.54
C ASP A 105 2.89 -8.17 -7.52
N ALA A 106 2.23 -7.50 -8.47
CA ALA A 106 2.88 -6.60 -9.42
C ALA A 106 3.49 -5.38 -8.73
N VAL A 107 2.76 -4.75 -7.80
CA VAL A 107 3.23 -3.59 -7.02
C VAL A 107 4.37 -4.00 -6.09
N ALA A 108 4.27 -5.16 -5.43
CA ALA A 108 5.33 -5.68 -4.58
C ALA A 108 6.61 -5.96 -5.36
N TYR A 109 6.50 -6.54 -6.56
CA TYR A 109 7.64 -6.75 -7.44
C TYR A 109 8.25 -5.43 -7.89
N PHE A 110 7.42 -4.47 -8.33
CA PHE A 110 7.89 -3.13 -8.70
C PHE A 110 8.71 -2.51 -7.57
N ASN A 111 8.16 -2.45 -6.35
CA ASN A 111 8.86 -1.88 -5.20
C ASN A 111 10.15 -2.64 -4.88
N LYS A 112 10.14 -3.98 -4.88
CA LYS A 112 11.34 -4.78 -4.58
C LYS A 112 12.51 -4.49 -5.51
N PHE A 113 12.25 -4.32 -6.80
CA PHE A 113 13.30 -4.14 -7.80
C PHE A 113 13.61 -2.68 -8.12
N PHE A 114 12.69 -1.76 -7.79
CA PHE A 114 12.91 -0.31 -7.86
C PHE A 114 13.82 0.20 -6.73
N HIS A 115 13.69 -0.34 -5.51
CA HIS A 115 14.48 0.09 -4.34
C HIS A 115 15.89 -0.54 -4.26
N GLY A 116 16.29 -1.32 -5.26
CA GLY A 116 17.58 -2.04 -5.30
C GLY A 116 18.84 -1.16 -5.35
N ASN A 117 18.73 0.16 -5.15
CA ASN A 117 19.86 1.08 -5.04
C ASN A 117 19.80 2.04 -3.84
N GLN A 118 18.80 1.94 -2.95
CA GLN A 118 18.79 2.70 -1.68
C GLN A 118 19.33 1.81 -0.55
N ALA A 119 20.56 1.32 -0.75
CA ALA A 119 21.34 0.67 0.30
C ALA A 119 22.73 1.32 0.35
N LYS A 120 22.75 2.65 0.48
CA LYS A 120 23.85 3.47 1.06
C LYS A 120 23.38 4.93 1.09
N GLU A 121 23.50 5.56 2.26
CA GLU A 121 23.09 6.94 2.58
C GLU A 121 21.56 7.15 2.68
N SER A 122 20.93 6.92 3.83
CA SER A 122 21.08 7.78 5.00
C SER A 122 20.41 7.12 6.23
N GLU A 123 21.22 6.66 7.16
CA GLU A 123 20.87 6.77 8.57
C GLU A 123 21.07 8.24 8.99
N LYS A 124 20.09 8.75 9.75
CA LYS A 124 20.16 9.93 10.64
C LYS A 124 19.98 11.30 9.94
N GLU A 125 18.99 12.12 10.29
CA GLU A 125 18.44 12.47 11.60
C GLU A 125 17.00 12.99 11.42
N LYS A 126 15.99 12.58 12.19
CA LYS A 126 15.69 12.91 13.60
C LYS A 126 14.65 11.89 14.10
N GLU A 127 14.58 11.46 15.35
CA GLU A 127 15.24 11.83 16.61
C GLU A 127 15.19 10.59 17.53
N LYS A 128 16.17 10.46 18.42
CA LYS A 128 16.37 9.34 19.37
C LYS A 128 15.15 9.06 20.25
N PRO A 129 15.01 7.82 20.75
CA PRO A 129 14.93 7.67 22.19
C PRO A 129 15.93 6.61 22.69
N SER A 130 16.82 7.04 23.57
CA SER A 130 17.62 6.19 24.44
C SER A 130 16.72 5.37 25.36
N GLU A 131 17.00 4.08 25.46
CA GLU A 131 16.63 3.24 26.60
C GLU A 131 17.11 3.89 27.90
N GLU A 132 16.21 4.09 28.88
CA GLU A 132 16.26 3.40 30.19
C GLU A 132 15.00 3.78 31.01
N ASP A 133 14.32 2.75 31.48
CA ASP A 133 13.55 2.64 32.72
C ASP A 133 12.70 3.84 33.21
N THR A 134 11.37 3.78 33.00
CA THR A 134 10.42 3.68 34.13
C THR A 134 9.00 3.35 33.65
N LYS A 135 8.55 2.15 34.00
CA LYS A 135 7.22 1.86 34.59
C LYS A 135 6.20 3.02 34.61
N LYS A 136 5.16 2.94 33.77
CA LYS A 136 3.74 3.11 34.16
C LYS A 136 2.78 3.09 32.96
N LYS A 137 1.81 2.17 33.00
CA LYS A 137 0.43 2.42 32.55
C LYS A 137 -0.01 3.82 33.01
N PRO A 138 -0.76 4.60 32.19
CA PRO A 138 -2.20 4.42 32.24
C PRO A 138 -2.93 4.61 30.91
N ALA A 139 -4.15 4.06 30.88
CA ALA A 139 -5.19 4.38 29.93
C ALA A 139 -5.49 5.89 29.91
N LYS A 140 -5.85 6.43 28.74
CA LYS A 140 -7.01 7.31 28.53
C LYS A 140 -7.15 7.73 27.06
N GLU A 141 -8.33 7.40 26.52
CA GLU A 141 -9.09 8.17 25.52
C GLU A 141 -9.11 9.67 25.92
N ASP A 142 -9.25 10.71 25.08
CA ASP A 142 -9.92 10.98 23.80
C ASP A 142 -9.25 12.22 23.19
N LYS A 143 -9.29 12.43 21.85
CA LYS A 143 -10.13 13.49 21.21
C LYS A 143 -9.83 13.72 19.72
N ASP A 144 -10.89 13.54 18.95
CA ASP A 144 -11.31 14.22 17.71
C ASP A 144 -10.32 14.42 16.56
N LYS A 145 -10.55 13.64 15.48
CA LYS A 145 -10.50 14.21 14.14
C LYS A 145 -11.32 13.36 13.17
N ASP A 146 -12.46 13.89 12.76
CA ASP A 146 -13.25 13.58 11.56
C ASP A 146 -12.50 12.69 10.55
N LYS A 147 -12.59 11.39 10.75
CA LYS A 147 -12.17 10.34 9.83
C LYS A 147 -13.14 9.20 10.09
N SER A 148 -13.94 8.86 9.09
CA SER A 148 -14.77 7.66 9.03
C SER A 148 -14.18 6.53 9.88
N THR A 149 -14.78 6.22 11.03
CA THR A 149 -14.28 5.22 11.96
C THR A 149 -14.36 3.85 11.31
N THR A 150 -13.28 3.44 10.64
CA THR A 150 -13.17 2.12 10.03
C THR A 150 -12.72 1.13 11.09
N TYR A 151 -13.50 0.08 11.29
CA TYR A 151 -13.21 -1.02 12.19
C TYR A 151 -12.52 -2.15 11.43
N TYR A 152 -11.37 -2.60 11.91
CA TYR A 152 -10.60 -3.70 11.34
C TYR A 152 -10.78 -4.94 12.21
N ALA A 153 -11.47 -5.96 11.69
CA ALA A 153 -11.65 -7.22 12.37
C ALA A 153 -10.61 -8.25 11.92
N VAL A 154 -9.98 -8.91 12.88
CA VAL A 154 -9.06 -10.03 12.65
C VAL A 154 -9.73 -11.31 13.15
N ALA A 155 -10.18 -12.14 12.21
CA ALA A 155 -10.75 -13.47 12.50
C ALA A 155 -9.65 -14.53 12.69
N ARG A 156 -8.47 -14.32 12.09
CA ARG A 156 -7.34 -15.23 12.20
C ARG A 156 -6.03 -14.46 12.12
N GLY A 157 -5.23 -14.52 13.19
CA GLY A 157 -3.97 -13.80 13.34
C GLY A 157 -3.32 -14.11 14.70
N HIS A 158 -2.26 -13.38 15.05
CA HIS A 158 -1.60 -13.46 16.36
C HIS A 158 -2.53 -13.09 17.52
N LYS A 159 -3.37 -12.07 17.33
CA LYS A 159 -4.50 -11.73 18.20
C LYS A 159 -5.74 -11.51 17.34
N THR A 160 -6.82 -12.18 17.69
CA THR A 160 -8.13 -11.98 17.08
C THR A 160 -8.90 -10.90 17.84
N GLY A 161 -9.76 -10.16 17.13
CA GLY A 161 -10.49 -9.04 17.72
C GLY A 161 -10.80 -7.95 16.71
N VAL A 162 -11.44 -6.89 17.21
CA VAL A 162 -11.73 -5.67 16.45
C VAL A 162 -10.74 -4.60 16.86
N PHE A 163 -10.16 -3.93 15.87
CA PHE A 163 -9.20 -2.87 16.03
C PHE A 163 -9.68 -1.63 15.31
N THR A 164 -9.56 -0.46 15.92
CA THR A 164 -9.87 0.83 15.29
C THR A 164 -8.68 1.42 14.54
N SER A 165 -7.55 0.70 14.51
CA SER A 165 -6.30 1.14 13.89
C SER A 165 -5.71 0.07 12.96
N TRP A 166 -5.31 0.51 11.76
CA TRP A 166 -4.66 -0.34 10.77
C TRP A 166 -3.31 -0.86 11.26
N ASP A 167 -2.51 -0.04 11.95
CA ASP A 167 -1.21 -0.44 12.48
C ASP A 167 -1.31 -1.63 13.44
N GLU A 168 -2.35 -1.67 14.26
CA GLU A 168 -2.57 -2.78 15.20
C GLU A 168 -3.01 -4.05 14.46
N CYS A 169 -3.98 -3.93 13.54
CA CYS A 169 -4.42 -5.03 12.69
C CYS A 169 -3.28 -5.64 11.84
N LYS A 170 -2.44 -4.79 11.25
CA LYS A 170 -1.30 -5.21 10.43
C LYS A 170 -0.27 -5.97 11.25
N LYS A 171 0.04 -5.53 12.48
CA LYS A 171 0.93 -6.25 13.40
C LYS A 171 0.40 -7.63 13.77
N GLN A 172 -0.93 -7.80 13.89
CA GLN A 172 -1.53 -9.09 14.21
C GLN A 172 -1.61 -10.07 13.04
N THR A 173 -1.52 -9.58 11.80
CA THR A 173 -1.71 -10.38 10.58
C THR A 173 -0.42 -10.64 9.82
N THR A 174 0.55 -9.72 9.90
CA THR A 174 1.86 -9.85 9.24
C THR A 174 2.64 -11.01 9.83
N GLY A 175 3.07 -11.94 8.97
CA GLY A 175 3.84 -13.12 9.37
C GLY A 175 2.99 -14.32 9.82
N PHE A 176 1.66 -14.18 9.90
CA PHE A 176 0.77 -15.27 10.29
C PHE A 176 0.25 -16.06 9.07
N LYS A 177 0.55 -17.35 9.00
CA LYS A 177 0.15 -18.21 7.87
C LYS A 177 -1.36 -18.43 7.86
N GLY A 178 -2.04 -17.90 6.84
CA GLY A 178 -3.50 -17.97 6.71
C GLY A 178 -4.25 -16.93 7.55
N ALA A 179 -3.64 -15.75 7.75
CA ALA A 179 -4.32 -14.63 8.39
C ALA A 179 -5.61 -14.25 7.65
N LYS A 180 -6.68 -13.97 8.39
CA LYS A 180 -7.97 -13.50 7.86
C LYS A 180 -8.37 -12.24 8.61
N PHE A 181 -8.41 -11.13 7.90
CA PHE A 181 -8.85 -9.84 8.42
C PHE A 181 -9.75 -9.13 7.41
N LYS A 182 -10.60 -8.22 7.89
CA LYS A 182 -11.48 -7.40 7.05
C LYS A 182 -11.79 -6.06 7.71
N LYS A 183 -12.01 -5.04 6.90
CA LYS A 183 -12.48 -3.73 7.35
C LYS A 183 -14.00 -3.64 7.24
N PHE A 184 -14.61 -2.99 8.21
CA PHE A 184 -16.05 -2.75 8.32
C PHE A 184 -16.27 -1.31 8.77
N ASP A 185 -17.41 -0.75 8.38
CA ASP A 185 -17.83 0.58 8.81
C ASP A 185 -18.65 0.51 10.12
N ASN A 186 -19.07 -0.69 10.55
CA ASN A 186 -19.73 -0.94 11.83
C ASN A 186 -18.89 -1.83 12.75
N GLU A 187 -18.87 -1.46 14.04
CA GLU A 187 -18.20 -2.22 15.09
C GLU A 187 -18.82 -3.61 15.30
N GLU A 188 -20.15 -3.70 15.20
CA GLU A 188 -20.87 -4.97 15.41
C GLU A 188 -20.55 -6.00 14.32
N GLU A 189 -20.46 -5.58 13.06
CA GLU A 189 -20.05 -6.45 11.95
C GLU A 189 -18.62 -6.94 12.13
N ALA A 190 -17.73 -6.02 12.52
CA ALA A 190 -16.35 -6.33 12.82
C ALA A 190 -16.24 -7.35 13.96
N LYS A 191 -17.04 -7.18 15.02
CA LYS A 191 -17.03 -8.08 16.18
C LYS A 191 -17.49 -9.49 15.79
N MET A 192 -18.57 -9.60 15.04
CA MET A 192 -19.06 -10.88 14.54
C MET A 192 -18.05 -11.59 13.64
N PHE A 193 -17.32 -10.84 12.79
CA PHE A 193 -16.24 -11.40 11.98
C PHE A 193 -15.07 -11.91 12.84
N ALA A 194 -14.68 -11.14 13.86
CA ALA A 194 -13.63 -11.52 14.80
C ALA A 194 -14.00 -12.76 15.63
N GLU A 195 -15.29 -12.96 15.92
CA GLU A 195 -15.85 -14.17 16.56
C GLU A 195 -15.86 -15.40 15.63
N GLY A 196 -15.49 -15.24 14.36
CA GLY A 196 -15.40 -16.33 13.39
C GLY A 196 -16.67 -16.54 12.55
N LYS A 197 -17.66 -15.64 12.64
CA LYS A 197 -18.82 -15.68 11.74
C LYS A 197 -18.40 -15.32 10.32
N THR A 198 -19.03 -15.98 9.36
CA THR A 198 -18.78 -15.71 7.93
C THR A 198 -19.49 -14.43 7.49
N LEU A 199 -19.00 -13.80 6.42
CA LEU A 199 -19.63 -12.58 5.88
C LEU A 199 -21.12 -12.72 5.62
N LYS A 200 -21.55 -13.87 5.10
CA LYS A 200 -22.97 -14.14 4.83
C LYS A 200 -23.80 -14.12 6.12
N GLN A 201 -23.29 -14.68 7.21
CA GLN A 201 -23.96 -14.69 8.52
C GLN A 201 -24.01 -13.31 9.16
N ILE A 202 -22.99 -12.48 8.92
CA ILE A 202 -22.94 -11.09 9.43
C ILE A 202 -23.97 -10.23 8.69
N GLU A 203 -24.01 -10.35 7.37
CA GLU A 203 -24.96 -9.63 6.52
C GLU A 203 -26.41 -10.04 6.81
N GLU A 204 -26.67 -11.34 7.00
CA GLU A 204 -27.98 -11.87 7.38
C GLU A 204 -28.42 -11.41 8.78
N ALA A 205 -27.52 -11.42 9.76
CA ALA A 205 -27.80 -10.93 11.12
C ALA A 205 -28.09 -9.41 11.16
N MET A 206 -27.41 -8.63 10.31
CA MET A 206 -27.66 -7.19 10.18
C MET A 206 -28.94 -6.88 9.40
N ALA A 207 -29.27 -7.70 8.39
CA ALA A 207 -30.52 -7.56 7.63
C ALA A 207 -31.76 -7.84 8.50
N ASP A 208 -31.67 -8.83 9.40
CA ASP A 208 -32.77 -9.18 10.31
C ASP A 208 -33.02 -8.08 11.36
N ARG A 209 -31.97 -7.38 11.82
CA ARG A 209 -32.09 -6.22 12.73
C ARG A 209 -32.72 -4.97 12.08
N LYS A 210 -32.69 -4.85 10.75
CA LYS A 210 -33.29 -3.72 10.02
C LYS A 210 -34.76 -3.96 9.65
N ARG A 211 -35.29 -5.17 9.88
CA ARG A 211 -36.73 -5.43 9.85
C ARG A 211 -37.37 -4.84 11.11
N PRO A 212 -38.46 -4.06 11.00
CA PRO A 212 -39.25 -3.73 12.18
C PRO A 212 -39.71 -5.04 12.84
N ALA A 213 -39.54 -5.11 14.15
CA ALA A 213 -39.73 -6.29 14.99
C ALA A 213 -41.00 -7.07 14.65
N GLU A 214 -40.86 -8.31 14.18
CA GLU A 214 -41.76 -9.41 14.51
C GLU A 214 -40.96 -10.72 14.56
N SER A 215 -41.31 -11.55 15.55
CA SER A 215 -40.81 -12.90 15.81
C SER A 215 -39.58 -13.02 16.73
N SER A 216 -39.82 -12.61 17.98
CA SER A 216 -39.34 -13.35 19.15
C SER A 216 -39.58 -14.86 19.03
N SER A 217 -38.53 -15.66 19.18
CA SER A 217 -38.39 -16.71 20.21
C SER A 217 -37.52 -17.87 19.71
N SER A 218 -36.31 -17.92 20.26
CA SER A 218 -35.55 -19.16 20.41
C SER A 218 -35.67 -19.54 21.90
N ALA A 219 -36.08 -20.78 22.16
CA ALA A 219 -35.82 -21.49 23.40
C ALA A 219 -35.89 -23.00 23.11
N ASP A 220 -34.77 -23.53 22.61
CA ASP A 220 -34.38 -24.91 22.87
C ASP A 220 -33.95 -25.01 24.33
N ASP A 221 -34.44 -25.98 25.10
CA ASP A 221 -33.65 -27.06 25.73
C ASP A 221 -34.50 -27.91 26.71
N ALA A 222 -33.97 -29.06 27.07
CA ALA A 222 -34.59 -30.30 27.47
C ALA A 222 -34.99 -30.45 28.96
N GLU A 223 -35.61 -31.60 29.25
CA GLU A 223 -35.31 -32.50 30.39
C GLU A 223 -36.54 -32.91 31.23
N SER A 224 -37.02 -34.12 30.92
CA SER A 224 -37.48 -35.20 31.82
C SER A 224 -37.84 -34.89 33.28
N ALA A 225 -39.10 -35.15 33.68
CA ALA A 225 -39.43 -35.90 34.91
C ALA A 225 -40.95 -36.11 35.14
N LYS A 226 -41.35 -37.39 35.06
CA LYS A 226 -42.13 -38.13 36.08
C LYS A 226 -43.52 -37.61 36.52
N LYS A 227 -44.50 -38.51 36.26
CA LYS A 227 -45.34 -39.21 37.27
C LYS A 227 -46.78 -38.69 37.52
N SER A 228 -47.70 -39.61 37.20
CA SER A 228 -48.90 -39.99 37.97
C SER A 228 -50.18 -39.16 37.89
N LYS A 229 -51.25 -39.89 37.48
CA LYS A 229 -52.53 -40.07 38.22
C LYS A 229 -53.46 -38.84 38.15
N LYS A 230 -54.66 -38.93 37.59
CA LYS A 230 -55.77 -39.80 38.00
C LYS A 230 -56.90 -39.67 36.99
#